data_AF-A0A2G2QHF5-F1
#
_entry.id   AF-A0A2G2QHF5-F1
#
_cell.length_a   1.000
_cell.length_b   1.000
_cell.length_c   1.000
_cell.angle_alpha   90.00
_cell.angle_beta   90.00
_cell.angle_gamma   90.00
#
_symmetry.space_group_name_H-M   'P 1'
#
loop_
_entity.id
_entity.type
_entity.pdbx_description
1 polymer ?
#
loop_
_entity_poly.entity_id
_entity_poly.type
_entity_poly.pdbx_seq_one_letter_code
_entity_poly.pdbx_strand_id
1 'polypeptide(L)'
;MQKVLSSAWFLLVLVVVIWSANWPIMKIGLRSIDPAWFTVARLLIAFIAISILLKVIGRFKLPHKQDLPVVFGAGTVLELTPWQILVALIIVVPMAWFGDTRPTIWSNELVVILLYNGVLATGLAQWASMRLTQLLPAVTVSLGFLLVPVAGVLLSTILLDEAFTVTLAIGMALIISGLLFQLNWQRFRSS
;
A
#
# COMPACT_ATOMS: atom_id res chain seq x y z
N MET A 1 21.73 -16.30 -8.19
CA MET A 1 21.59 -15.17 -7.24
C MET A 1 21.30 -13.83 -7.93
N GLN A 2 22.03 -13.44 -8.98
CA GLN A 2 21.88 -12.12 -9.64
C GLN A 2 20.46 -11.83 -10.19
N LYS A 3 19.79 -12.82 -10.81
CA LYS A 3 18.40 -12.68 -11.28
C LYS A 3 17.40 -12.39 -10.16
N VAL A 4 17.54 -13.05 -9.00
CA VAL A 4 16.65 -12.87 -7.83
C VAL A 4 16.81 -11.47 -7.25
N LEU A 5 18.05 -10.99 -7.17
CA LEU A 5 18.35 -9.63 -6.69
C LEU A 5 17.79 -8.57 -7.65
N SER A 6 17.91 -8.77 -8.97
CA SER A 6 17.33 -7.88 -9.98
C SER A 6 15.80 -7.81 -9.88
N SER A 7 15.12 -8.94 -9.63
CA SER A 7 13.68 -8.97 -9.45
C SER A 7 13.24 -8.26 -8.17
N ALA A 8 14.02 -8.34 -7.09
CA ALA A 8 13.70 -7.66 -5.84
C ALA A 8 13.76 -6.13 -6.00
N TRP A 9 14.78 -5.58 -6.66
CA TRP A 9 14.85 -4.13 -6.91
C TRP A 9 13.73 -3.64 -7.82
N PHE A 10 13.35 -4.42 -8.84
CA PHE A 10 12.20 -4.11 -9.68
C PHE A 10 10.90 -4.02 -8.86
N LEU A 11 10.64 -5.01 -8.00
CA LEU A 11 9.47 -5.01 -7.12
C LEU A 11 9.49 -3.81 -6.15
N LEU A 12 10.66 -3.43 -5.66
CA LEU A 12 10.79 -2.26 -4.79
C LEU A 12 10.41 -0.97 -5.51
N VAL A 13 10.95 -0.75 -6.71
CA VAL A 13 10.61 0.41 -7.55
C VAL A 13 9.12 0.41 -7.87
N LEU A 14 8.55 -0.75 -8.22
CA LEU A 14 7.13 -0.91 -8.51
C LEU A 14 6.27 -0.47 -7.31
N VAL A 15 6.58 -0.95 -6.10
CA VAL A 15 5.85 -0.58 -4.87
C VAL A 15 5.96 0.91 -4.59
N VAL A 16 7.18 1.46 -4.68
CA VAL A 16 7.43 2.89 -4.43
C VAL A 16 6.61 3.73 -5.40
N VAL A 17 6.65 3.44 -6.70
CA VAL A 17 5.89 4.19 -7.71
C VAL A 17 4.39 4.10 -7.46
N ILE A 18 3.84 2.89 -7.25
CA ILE A 18 2.40 2.71 -7.05
C ILE A 18 1.93 3.43 -5.78
N TRP A 19 2.60 3.24 -4.65
CA TRP A 19 2.16 3.85 -3.40
C TRP A 19 2.42 5.35 -3.33
N SER A 20 3.49 5.86 -3.94
CA SER A 20 3.73 7.30 -4.02
C SER A 20 2.71 8.00 -4.92
N ALA A 21 2.40 7.44 -6.10
CA ALA A 21 1.35 7.99 -6.96
C ALA A 21 -0.04 7.88 -6.32
N ASN A 22 -0.24 6.92 -5.42
CA ASN A 22 -1.52 6.78 -4.72
C ASN A 22 -1.88 8.00 -3.86
N TRP A 23 -0.90 8.74 -3.32
CA TRP A 23 -1.17 9.91 -2.49
C TRP A 23 -1.96 11.01 -3.21
N PRO A 24 -1.47 11.58 -4.34
CA PRO A 24 -2.23 12.59 -5.07
C PRO A 24 -3.53 12.03 -5.67
N ILE A 25 -3.49 10.79 -6.18
CA ILE A 25 -4.67 10.12 -6.75
C ILE A 25 -5.79 10.00 -5.70
N MET A 26 -5.45 9.60 -4.47
CA MET A 26 -6.41 9.48 -3.38
C MET A 26 -6.94 10.87 -2.98
N LYS A 27 -6.11 11.91 -2.92
CA LYS A 27 -6.58 13.29 -2.65
C LYS A 27 -7.63 13.76 -3.65
N ILE A 28 -7.44 13.44 -4.93
CA ILE A 28 -8.42 13.75 -5.98
C ILE A 28 -9.72 12.98 -5.72
N GLY A 29 -9.65 11.67 -5.49
CA GLY A 29 -10.85 10.84 -5.25
C GLY A 29 -11.62 11.26 -4.00
N LEU A 30 -10.91 11.61 -2.93
CA LEU A 30 -11.47 12.11 -1.69
C LEU A 30 -12.11 13.50 -1.82
N ARG A 31 -12.19 14.11 -3.01
CA ARG A 31 -13.08 15.27 -3.25
C ARG A 31 -14.53 14.84 -3.51
N SER A 32 -14.72 13.64 -4.06
CA SER A 32 -16.01 13.13 -4.55
C SER A 32 -16.66 12.08 -3.64
N ILE A 33 -15.88 11.44 -2.78
CA ILE A 33 -16.36 10.40 -1.86
C ILE A 33 -15.83 10.64 -0.45
N ASP A 34 -16.60 10.21 0.55
CA ASP A 34 -16.17 10.23 1.94
C ASP A 34 -15.00 9.24 2.19
N PRO A 35 -14.01 9.55 3.06
CA PRO A 35 -12.90 8.65 3.35
C PRO A 35 -13.31 7.25 3.82
N ALA A 36 -14.41 7.13 4.58
CA ALA A 36 -14.88 5.83 5.04
C ALA A 36 -15.39 4.98 3.85
N TRP A 37 -16.25 5.57 3.02
CA TRP A 37 -16.77 4.92 1.82
C TRP A 37 -15.71 4.66 0.74
N PHE A 38 -14.70 5.53 0.61
CA PHE A 38 -13.53 5.29 -0.23
C PHE A 38 -12.80 4.01 0.21
N THR A 39 -12.60 3.86 1.52
CA THR A 39 -11.94 2.68 2.10
C THR A 39 -12.76 1.42 1.86
N VAL A 40 -14.08 1.47 2.06
CA VAL A 40 -14.99 0.34 1.75
C VAL A 40 -14.87 -0.07 0.28
N ALA A 41 -15.05 0.87 -0.65
CA ALA A 41 -15.01 0.58 -2.08
C ALA A 41 -13.65 0.02 -2.52
N ARG A 42 -12.55 0.63 -2.05
CA ARG A 42 -11.19 0.15 -2.28
C ARG A 42 -10.99 -1.28 -1.82
N LEU A 43 -11.41 -1.60 -0.59
CA LEU A 43 -11.27 -2.94 -0.01
C LEU A 43 -12.16 -3.96 -0.72
N LEU A 44 -13.39 -3.61 -1.10
CA LEU A 44 -14.25 -4.49 -1.89
C LEU A 44 -13.64 -4.83 -3.26
N ILE A 45 -13.12 -3.83 -3.97
CA ILE A 45 -12.44 -4.04 -5.26
C ILE A 45 -11.21 -4.93 -5.07
N ALA A 46 -10.40 -4.68 -4.04
CA ALA A 46 -9.23 -5.49 -3.72
C ALA A 46 -9.62 -6.94 -3.39
N PHE A 47 -10.65 -7.13 -2.58
CA PHE A 47 -11.18 -8.45 -2.23
C PHE A 47 -11.59 -9.23 -3.48
N ILE A 48 -12.38 -8.61 -4.36
CA ILE A 48 -12.86 -9.24 -5.60
C ILE A 48 -11.66 -9.57 -6.50
N ALA A 49 -10.77 -8.61 -6.75
CA ALA A 49 -9.63 -8.79 -7.64
C ALA A 49 -8.68 -9.90 -7.17
N ILE A 50 -8.31 -9.90 -5.89
CA ILE A 50 -7.41 -10.91 -5.32
C ILE A 50 -8.10 -12.27 -5.25
N SER A 51 -9.39 -12.32 -4.90
CA SER A 51 -10.14 -13.59 -4.85
C SER A 51 -10.26 -14.22 -6.24
N ILE A 52 -10.55 -13.43 -7.27
CA ILE A 52 -10.59 -13.91 -8.67
C ILE A 52 -9.21 -14.40 -9.08
N LEU A 53 -8.15 -13.62 -8.84
CA LEU A 53 -6.78 -13.98 -9.16
C LEU A 53 -6.38 -15.32 -8.52
N LEU A 54 -6.64 -15.49 -7.22
CA LEU A 54 -6.34 -16.72 -6.50
C LEU A 54 -7.16 -17.91 -6.99
N LYS A 55 -8.42 -17.71 -7.36
CA LYS A 55 -9.25 -18.76 -7.97
C LYS A 55 -8.70 -19.20 -9.33
N VAL A 56 -8.33 -18.25 -10.18
CA VAL A 56 -7.75 -18.52 -11.52
C VAL A 56 -6.42 -19.26 -11.41
N ILE A 57 -5.58 -18.93 -10.42
CA ILE A 57 -4.29 -19.59 -10.18
C ILE A 57 -4.46 -20.95 -9.44
N GLY A 58 -5.68 -21.30 -8.99
CA GLY A 58 -5.93 -22.52 -8.23
C GLY A 58 -5.33 -22.49 -6.81
N ARG A 59 -5.08 -21.29 -6.28
CA ARG A 59 -4.48 -21.05 -4.94
C ARG A 59 -5.46 -20.43 -3.94
N PHE A 60 -6.74 -20.35 -4.29
CA PHE A 60 -7.76 -19.92 -3.34
C PHE A 60 -7.91 -20.97 -2.24
N LYS A 61 -7.60 -20.60 -1.00
CA LYS A 61 -7.68 -21.49 0.16
C LYS A 61 -8.63 -20.92 1.20
N LEU A 62 -9.42 -21.81 1.80
CA LEU A 62 -10.18 -21.52 3.00
C LEU A 62 -9.23 -21.59 4.21
N PRO A 63 -9.30 -20.61 5.13
CA PRO A 63 -8.37 -20.54 6.25
C PRO A 63 -8.67 -21.67 7.22
N HIS A 64 -7.66 -22.45 7.57
CA HIS A 64 -7.79 -23.46 8.61
C HIS A 64 -7.68 -22.82 10.00
N LYS A 65 -8.06 -23.54 11.07
CA LYS A 65 -8.00 -22.99 12.46
C LYS A 65 -6.61 -22.50 12.85
N GLN A 66 -5.57 -23.09 12.27
CA GLN A 66 -4.16 -22.73 12.49
C GLN A 66 -3.77 -21.41 11.79
N ASP A 67 -4.53 -20.99 10.77
CA ASP A 67 -4.28 -19.76 10.02
C ASP A 67 -4.97 -18.55 10.66
N LEU A 68 -5.85 -18.75 11.66
CA LEU A 68 -6.59 -17.67 12.32
C LEU A 68 -5.66 -16.58 12.89
N PRO A 69 -4.55 -16.89 13.60
CA PRO A 69 -3.64 -15.85 14.09
C PRO A 69 -3.03 -15.00 12.96
N VAL A 70 -2.89 -15.57 11.76
CA VAL A 70 -2.36 -14.88 10.57
C VAL A 70 -3.45 -14.02 9.93
N VAL A 71 -4.69 -14.52 9.87
CA VAL A 71 -5.86 -13.74 9.41
C VAL A 71 -6.15 -12.54 10.32
N PHE A 72 -5.90 -12.66 11.62
CA PHE A 72 -6.04 -11.55 12.58
C PHE A 72 -4.74 -10.77 12.85
N GLY A 73 -3.60 -11.22 12.30
CA GLY A 73 -2.27 -10.68 12.56
C GLY A 73 -1.61 -10.03 11.33
N ALA A 74 -0.39 -9.52 11.50
CA ALA A 74 0.34 -8.78 10.46
C ALA A 74 1.24 -9.64 9.55
N GLY A 75 1.48 -10.92 9.91
CA GLY A 75 2.15 -11.87 9.02
C GLY A 75 1.20 -12.20 7.87
N THR A 76 1.62 -12.07 6.62
CA THR A 76 0.70 -12.22 5.48
C THR A 76 1.28 -13.09 4.40
N VAL A 77 0.46 -14.07 3.99
CA VAL A 77 0.63 -14.83 2.76
C VAL A 77 -0.50 -14.38 1.84
N LEU A 78 -0.21 -14.24 0.54
CA LEU A 78 -1.18 -13.77 -0.46
C LEU A 78 -2.52 -14.55 -0.40
N GLU A 79 -2.46 -15.84 -0.09
CA GLU A 79 -3.64 -16.72 -0.01
C GLU A 79 -4.60 -16.35 1.14
N LEU A 80 -4.09 -15.70 2.18
CA LEU A 80 -4.88 -15.27 3.34
C LEU A 80 -5.38 -13.82 3.23
N THR A 81 -4.84 -13.03 2.29
CA THR A 81 -5.20 -11.62 2.09
C THR A 81 -6.71 -11.39 1.87
N PRO A 82 -7.46 -12.20 1.10
CA PRO A 82 -8.91 -12.02 0.98
C PRO A 82 -9.65 -12.07 2.31
N TRP A 83 -9.22 -12.96 3.22
CA TRP A 83 -9.84 -13.13 4.53
C TRP A 83 -9.54 -11.95 5.45
N GLN A 84 -8.33 -11.40 5.39
CA GLN A 84 -7.99 -10.18 6.11
C GLN A 84 -8.78 -8.98 5.62
N ILE A 85 -8.97 -8.86 4.30
CA ILE A 85 -9.80 -7.82 3.71
C ILE A 85 -11.26 -7.98 4.14
N LEU A 86 -11.78 -9.21 4.22
CA LEU A 86 -13.12 -9.47 4.76
C LEU A 86 -13.24 -9.04 6.22
N VAL A 87 -12.28 -9.37 7.06
CA VAL A 87 -12.25 -8.91 8.47
C VAL A 87 -12.23 -7.38 8.54
N ALA A 88 -11.40 -6.73 7.73
CA ALA A 88 -11.36 -5.27 7.64
C ALA A 88 -12.70 -4.69 7.17
N LEU A 89 -13.36 -5.31 6.17
CA LEU A 89 -14.68 -4.88 5.68
C LEU A 89 -15.76 -5.00 6.75
N ILE A 90 -15.74 -6.07 7.57
CA ILE A 90 -16.68 -6.24 8.69
C ILE A 90 -16.57 -5.08 9.70
N ILE A 91 -15.39 -4.47 9.83
CA ILE A 91 -15.17 -3.34 10.73
C ILE A 91 -15.49 -2.01 10.05
N VAL A 92 -14.99 -1.81 8.82
CA VAL A 92 -15.06 -0.52 8.13
C VAL A 92 -16.46 -0.24 7.58
N VAL A 93 -17.23 -1.25 7.18
CA VAL A 93 -18.59 -1.05 6.66
C VAL A 93 -19.53 -0.47 7.74
N PRO A 94 -19.63 -1.04 8.96
CA PRO A 94 -20.40 -0.41 10.03
C PRO A 94 -19.89 0.99 10.37
N MET A 95 -18.57 1.20 10.42
CA MET A 95 -18.00 2.52 10.68
C MET A 95 -18.43 3.56 9.63
N ALA A 96 -18.48 3.18 8.35
CA ALA A 96 -18.95 4.04 7.27
C ALA A 96 -20.47 4.26 7.32
N TRP A 97 -21.23 3.24 7.73
CA TRP A 97 -22.68 3.29 7.77
C TRP A 97 -23.22 4.15 8.92
N PHE A 98 -22.60 4.04 10.10
CA PHE A 98 -23.01 4.77 11.30
C PHE A 98 -22.28 6.12 11.46
N GLY A 99 -21.26 6.39 10.64
CA GLY A 99 -20.56 7.67 10.63
C GLY A 99 -21.34 8.74 9.86
N ASP A 100 -21.11 10.00 10.24
CA ASP A 100 -21.59 11.17 9.49
C ASP A 100 -20.80 11.29 8.17
N THR A 101 -21.23 10.54 7.17
CA THR A 101 -20.59 10.49 5.85
C THR A 101 -21.37 11.34 4.86
N ARG A 102 -20.64 12.05 3.99
CA ARG A 102 -21.26 12.79 2.89
C ARG A 102 -21.64 11.87 1.72
N PRO A 103 -22.68 12.20 0.94
CA PRO A 103 -23.06 11.46 -0.25
C PRO A 103 -21.92 11.37 -1.27
N THR A 104 -21.81 10.22 -1.93
CA THR A 104 -20.81 9.99 -2.99
C THR A 104 -21.26 10.61 -4.30
N ILE A 105 -20.41 11.44 -4.90
CA ILE A 105 -20.60 11.99 -6.24
C ILE A 105 -19.90 11.08 -7.23
N TRP A 106 -20.68 10.27 -7.95
CA TRP A 106 -20.14 9.31 -8.91
C TRP A 106 -19.68 10.00 -10.19
N SER A 107 -18.45 9.71 -10.61
CA SER A 107 -17.87 10.15 -11.86
C SER A 107 -16.98 9.06 -12.45
N ASN A 108 -16.73 9.11 -13.77
CA ASN A 108 -15.81 8.18 -14.43
C ASN A 108 -14.41 8.25 -13.80
N GLU A 109 -13.99 9.45 -13.41
CA GLU A 109 -12.73 9.68 -12.70
C GLU A 109 -12.69 8.93 -11.37
N LEU A 110 -13.74 9.03 -10.54
CA LEU A 110 -13.81 8.32 -9.26
C LEU A 110 -13.73 6.80 -9.46
N VAL A 111 -14.39 6.26 -10.49
CA VAL A 111 -14.34 4.81 -10.77
C VAL A 111 -12.91 4.38 -11.11
N VAL A 112 -12.20 5.12 -11.96
CA VAL A 112 -10.79 4.82 -12.30
C VAL A 112 -9.89 4.91 -11.06
N ILE A 113 -10.10 5.92 -10.21
CA ILE A 113 -9.36 6.10 -8.96
C ILE A 113 -9.59 4.91 -8.02
N LEU A 114 -10.83 4.45 -7.87
CA LEU A 114 -11.19 3.31 -7.04
C LEU A 114 -10.60 2.00 -7.59
N LEU A 115 -10.62 1.80 -8.91
CA LEU A 115 -9.99 0.63 -9.55
C LEU A 115 -8.48 0.62 -9.36
N TYR A 116 -7.81 1.76 -9.57
CA TYR A 116 -6.39 1.93 -9.27
C TYR A 116 -6.08 1.57 -7.81
N ASN A 117 -6.85 2.15 -6.89
CA ASN A 117 -6.65 1.96 -5.45
C ASN A 117 -6.88 0.51 -5.00
N GLY A 118 -7.96 -0.12 -5.47
CA GLY A 118 -8.30 -1.49 -5.10
C GLY A 118 -7.36 -2.51 -5.72
N VAL A 119 -7.10 -2.42 -7.02
CA VAL A 119 -6.32 -3.44 -7.74
C VAL A 119 -4.82 -3.21 -7.60
N LEU A 120 -4.34 -2.02 -7.94
CA LEU A 120 -2.90 -1.76 -8.00
C LEU A 120 -2.32 -1.42 -6.62
N ALA A 121 -2.90 -0.41 -5.95
CA ALA A 121 -2.34 0.04 -4.67
C ALA A 121 -2.56 -0.96 -3.53
N THR A 122 -3.72 -1.63 -3.49
CA THR A 122 -4.05 -2.58 -2.42
C THR A 122 -3.71 -4.02 -2.79
N GLY A 123 -3.93 -4.45 -4.04
CA GLY A 123 -3.62 -5.82 -4.47
C GLY A 123 -2.15 -6.01 -4.85
N LEU A 124 -1.74 -5.42 -5.97
CA LEU A 124 -0.42 -5.65 -6.56
C LEU A 124 0.73 -5.15 -5.68
N ALA A 125 0.64 -3.92 -5.18
CA ALA A 125 1.69 -3.36 -4.34
C ALA A 125 1.80 -4.06 -2.99
N GLN A 126 0.69 -4.52 -2.41
CA GLN A 126 0.74 -5.35 -1.20
C GLN A 126 1.34 -6.73 -1.46
N TRP A 127 1.06 -7.34 -2.60
CA TRP A 127 1.73 -8.58 -2.99
C TRP A 127 3.25 -8.38 -3.16
N ALA A 128 3.64 -7.32 -3.87
CA ALA A 128 5.04 -7.00 -4.08
C ALA A 128 5.75 -6.68 -2.75
N SER A 129 5.08 -6.00 -1.82
CA SER A 129 5.61 -5.70 -0.48
C SER A 129 5.84 -6.98 0.33
N MET A 130 4.88 -7.90 0.36
CA MET A 130 5.04 -9.22 0.97
C MET A 130 6.15 -10.03 0.31
N ARG A 131 6.34 -9.91 -1.01
CA ARG A 131 7.41 -10.60 -1.71
C ARG A 131 8.78 -10.00 -1.38
N LEU A 132 8.88 -8.69 -1.23
CA LEU A 132 10.12 -8.01 -0.84
C LEU A 132 10.60 -8.44 0.54
N THR A 133 9.70 -8.56 1.52
CA THR A 133 10.04 -9.02 2.88
C THR A 133 10.53 -10.47 2.92
N GLN A 134 10.19 -11.27 1.91
CA GLN A 134 10.72 -12.64 1.74
C GLN A 134 12.05 -12.69 0.98
N LEU A 135 12.34 -11.68 0.15
CA LEU A 135 13.51 -11.67 -0.74
C LEU A 135 14.69 -10.88 -0.19
N LEU A 136 14.42 -9.87 0.64
CA LEU A 136 15.42 -8.91 1.13
C LEU A 136 15.41 -8.85 2.66
N PRO A 137 16.54 -8.49 3.30
CA PRO A 137 16.56 -8.19 4.72
C PRO A 137 15.56 -7.09 5.08
N ALA A 138 14.91 -7.23 6.25
CA ALA A 138 13.88 -6.29 6.71
C ALA A 138 14.35 -4.82 6.67
N VAL A 139 15.62 -4.56 6.99
CA VAL A 139 16.19 -3.21 6.92
C VAL A 139 16.15 -2.65 5.49
N THR A 140 16.54 -3.42 4.48
CA THR A 140 16.54 -2.97 3.08
C THR A 140 15.13 -2.62 2.60
N VAL A 141 14.14 -3.44 2.98
CA VAL A 141 12.73 -3.20 2.62
C VAL A 141 12.21 -1.94 3.30
N SER A 142 12.43 -1.81 4.61
CA SER A 142 12.01 -0.62 5.37
C SER A 142 12.63 0.66 4.82
N LEU A 143 13.94 0.65 4.55
CA LEU A 143 14.66 1.78 3.96
C LEU A 143 14.12 2.15 2.57
N GLY A 144 13.83 1.14 1.73
CA GLY A 144 13.21 1.37 0.43
C GLY A 144 11.80 1.96 0.53
N PHE A 145 11.00 1.54 1.52
CA PHE A 145 9.65 2.08 1.73
C PHE A 145 9.63 3.51 2.28
N LEU A 146 10.72 4.00 2.89
CA LEU A 146 10.85 5.41 3.24
C LEU A 146 10.85 6.34 2.02
N LEU A 147 11.13 5.82 0.81
CA LEU A 147 10.99 6.59 -0.43
C LEU A 147 9.54 6.89 -0.77
N VAL A 148 8.59 6.07 -0.31
CA VAL A 148 7.16 6.23 -0.60
C VAL A 148 6.62 7.61 -0.18
N PRO A 149 6.75 8.04 1.10
CA PRO A 149 6.27 9.35 1.53
C PRO A 149 7.05 10.49 0.86
N VAL A 150 8.37 10.36 0.67
CA VAL A 150 9.20 11.38 0.02
C VAL A 150 8.72 11.63 -1.41
N ALA A 151 8.59 10.58 -2.22
CA ALA A 151 8.11 10.70 -3.58
C ALA A 151 6.62 11.06 -3.66
N GLY A 152 5.79 10.61 -2.70
CA GLY A 152 4.37 10.95 -2.63
C GLY A 152 4.11 12.44 -2.38
N VAL A 153 4.91 13.07 -1.50
CA VAL A 153 4.87 14.53 -1.28
C VAL A 153 5.30 15.26 -2.53
N LEU A 154 6.43 14.88 -3.14
CA LEU A 154 6.92 15.51 -4.37
C LEU A 154 5.89 15.42 -5.50
N LEU A 155 5.32 14.24 -5.74
CA LEU A 155 4.27 14.06 -6.73
C LEU A 155 3.02 14.90 -6.40
N SER A 156 2.64 15.03 -5.13
CA SER A 156 1.52 15.89 -4.75
C SER A 156 1.81 17.36 -5.03
N THR A 157 3.03 17.84 -4.73
CA THR A 157 3.40 19.24 -5.02
C THR A 157 3.48 19.53 -6.51
N ILE A 158 3.92 18.57 -7.33
CA ILE A 158 4.04 18.75 -8.78
C ILE A 158 2.69 18.61 -9.48
N LEU A 159 1.87 17.63 -9.09
CA LEU A 159 0.63 17.29 -9.81
C LEU A 159 -0.60 18.05 -9.30
N LEU A 160 -0.58 18.52 -8.05
CA LEU A 160 -1.72 19.21 -7.42
C LEU A 160 -1.40 20.68 -7.09
N ASP A 161 -0.23 21.18 -7.51
CA ASP A 161 0.27 22.54 -7.23
C ASP A 161 0.24 22.90 -5.74
N GLU A 162 0.49 21.91 -4.86
CA GLU A 162 0.49 22.12 -3.41
C GLU A 162 1.75 22.87 -2.95
N ALA A 163 1.59 23.76 -1.98
CA ALA A 163 2.69 24.52 -1.42
C ALA A 163 3.75 23.60 -0.80
N PHE A 164 4.96 23.62 -1.34
CA PHE A 164 6.10 22.92 -0.77
C PHE A 164 6.64 23.70 0.44
N THR A 165 6.18 23.32 1.63
CA THR A 165 6.54 24.03 2.87
C THR A 165 7.94 23.67 3.36
N VAL A 166 8.57 24.59 4.10
CA VAL A 166 9.86 24.36 4.75
C VAL A 166 9.77 23.17 5.73
N THR A 167 8.62 22.98 6.38
CA THR A 167 8.37 21.83 7.26
C THR A 167 8.43 20.50 6.51
N LEU A 168 7.86 20.41 5.31
CA LEU A 168 7.96 19.22 4.45
C LEU A 168 9.42 18.95 4.05
N ALA A 169 10.16 20.01 3.68
CA ALA A 169 11.57 19.91 3.32
C ALA A 169 12.43 19.38 4.49
N ILE A 170 12.23 19.90 5.70
CA ILE A 170 12.92 19.44 6.91
C ILE A 170 12.56 17.97 7.21
N GLY A 171 11.28 17.60 7.12
CA GLY A 171 10.83 16.23 7.32
C GLY A 171 11.48 15.25 6.32
N MET A 172 11.54 15.61 5.04
CA MET A 172 12.24 14.82 4.01
C MET A 172 13.73 14.70 4.31
N ALA A 173 14.38 15.80 4.70
CA ALA A 173 15.80 15.79 5.06
C ALA A 173 16.08 14.88 6.27
N LEU A 174 15.19 14.86 7.28
CA LEU A 174 15.31 13.95 8.42
C LEU A 174 15.15 12.48 8.03
N ILE A 175 14.19 12.15 7.16
CA ILE A 175 14.00 10.79 6.64
C ILE A 175 15.26 10.32 5.90
N ILE A 176 15.79 11.16 4.99
CA ILE A 176 16.99 10.85 4.20
C ILE A 176 18.21 10.72 5.12
N SER A 177 18.36 11.61 6.11
CA SER A 177 19.47 11.58 7.05
C SER A 177 19.44 10.33 7.93
N GLY A 178 18.27 9.93 8.43
CA GLY A 178 18.09 8.68 9.18
C GLY A 178 18.43 7.45 8.35
N LEU A 179 18.02 7.43 7.08
CA LEU A 179 18.37 6.40 6.10
C LEU A 179 19.90 6.31 5.91
N LEU A 180 20.57 7.44 5.66
CA LEU A 180 22.02 7.49 5.45
C LEU A 180 22.79 7.06 6.70
N PHE A 181 22.34 7.50 7.88
CA PHE A 181 22.94 7.09 9.15
C PHE A 181 22.86 5.57 9.35
N GLN A 182 21.68 4.97 9.10
CA GLN A 182 21.50 3.52 9.24
C GLN A 182 22.36 2.72 8.26
N LEU A 183 22.48 3.17 7.00
CA LEU A 183 23.34 2.53 6.00
C LEU A 183 24.83 2.58 6.41
N ASN A 184 25.28 3.72 6.93
CA ASN A 184 26.65 3.88 7.41
C ASN A 184 26.94 3.04 8.66
N TRP A 185 25.98 2.98 9.59
CA TRP A 185 26.08 2.16 10.80
C TRP A 185 26.21 0.67 10.49
N GLN A 186 25.45 0.17 9.50
CA GLN A 186 25.56 -1.23 9.06
C GLN A 186 26.92 -1.54 8.44
N ARG A 187 27.45 -0.63 7.60
CA ARG A 187 28.79 -0.78 7.02
C ARG A 187 29.89 -0.83 8.09
N PHE A 188 29.76 0.00 9.14
CA PHE A 188 30.71 0.01 10.25
C PHE A 188 30.68 -1.31 11.05
N ARG A 189 29.51 -1.94 11.21
CA ARG A 189 29.37 -3.21 11.92
C ARG A 189 29.79 -4.44 11.11
N SER A 190 29.89 -4.31 9.78
CA SER A 190 30.32 -5.38 8.87
C SER A 190 31.80 -5.33 8.48
N SER A 191 32.55 -4.34 8.98
CA SER A 191 34.00 -4.17 8.78
C SER A 191 34.75 -4.63 10.03
#